data_AF-C2EKT9-F1
#
_entry.id   AF-C2EKT9-F1
#
_cell.length_a   1.000
_cell.length_b   1.000
_cell.length_c   1.000
_cell.angle_alpha   90.00
_cell.angle_beta   90.00
_cell.angle_gamma   90.00
#
_symmetry.space_group_name_H-M   'P 1'
#
loop_
_entity.id
_entity.type
_entity.pdbx_description
1 polymer ?
#
loop_
_entity_poly.entity_id
_entity_poly.type
_entity_poly.pdbx_seq_one_letter_code
_entity_poly.pdbx_strand_id
1 'polypeptide(L)'
;MDFLSKKQEFIFRNSKDAIVRVHVMQVGSTPYDIWIEGKMKKYRDCVTLLEKALVDFDRSDLPPIIVVANKKIETGGISSYNHVDDVIYFNSFYHTQERIDHVIDEGTFAAQDLSGIIRHELGHKLHWDAVKRFYRAHKSKYNNIEEAKHDLDAPVGELCSKSIQSR
;
A
#
# COMPACT_ATOMS: atom_id res chain seq x y z
N MET A 1 -29.17 14.19 -7.15
CA MET A 1 -28.63 13.11 -6.28
C MET A 1 -27.32 13.62 -5.71
N ASP A 2 -27.36 14.08 -4.47
CA ASP A 2 -26.19 14.60 -3.76
C ASP A 2 -25.29 13.46 -3.29
N PHE A 3 -24.19 13.24 -4.02
CA PHE A 3 -23.11 12.41 -3.53
C PHE A 3 -22.37 13.20 -2.45
N LEU A 4 -22.73 13.00 -1.18
CA LEU A 4 -21.89 13.36 -0.04
C LEU A 4 -20.62 12.49 -0.08
N SER A 5 -19.69 12.80 -0.99
CA SER A 5 -18.36 12.20 -0.98
C SER A 5 -17.67 12.65 0.29
N LYS A 6 -17.43 11.74 1.24
CA LYS A 6 -16.57 12.05 2.39
C LYS A 6 -15.25 12.60 1.86
N LYS A 7 -14.79 13.70 2.45
CA LYS A 7 -13.51 14.34 2.09
C LYS A 7 -12.56 14.16 3.24
N GLN A 8 -11.33 13.81 2.95
CA GLN A 8 -10.29 13.62 3.95
C GLN A 8 -8.96 14.17 3.43
N GLU A 9 -8.14 14.67 4.33
CA GLU A 9 -6.74 15.00 4.05
C GLU A 9 -5.86 13.89 4.61
N PHE A 10 -4.91 13.43 3.80
CA PHE A 10 -3.84 12.55 4.23
C PHE A 10 -2.51 13.27 4.08
N ILE A 11 -1.68 13.14 5.10
CA ILE A 11 -0.35 13.76 5.16
C ILE A 11 0.67 12.65 5.33
N PHE A 12 1.54 12.48 4.34
CA PHE A 12 2.60 11.48 4.40
C PHE A 12 3.92 12.07 3.90
N ARG A 13 5.03 11.41 4.21
CA ARG A 13 6.34 11.77 3.67
C ARG A 13 6.63 10.95 2.42
N ASN A 14 7.05 11.60 1.35
CA ASN A 14 7.41 10.92 0.11
C ASN A 14 8.84 10.36 0.14
N SER A 15 9.29 9.78 -0.97
CA SER A 15 10.63 9.19 -1.14
C SER A 15 11.80 10.16 -0.90
N LYS A 16 11.55 11.48 -0.88
CA LYS A 16 12.54 12.54 -0.61
C LYS A 16 12.43 13.13 0.80
N ASP A 17 11.70 12.46 1.70
CA ASP A 17 11.35 12.95 3.04
C ASP A 17 10.57 14.27 3.04
N ALA A 18 9.98 14.66 1.90
CA ALA A 18 9.16 15.85 1.79
C ALA A 18 7.74 15.57 2.27
N ILE A 19 7.17 16.50 3.05
CA ILE A 19 5.78 16.42 3.52
C ILE A 19 4.85 16.65 2.34
N VAL A 20 4.02 15.66 2.04
CA VAL A 20 3.03 15.67 0.98
C VAL A 20 1.64 15.65 1.60
N ARG A 21 0.79 16.58 1.16
CA ARG A 21 -0.62 16.64 1.55
C ARG A 21 -1.51 16.24 0.39
N VAL A 22 -2.44 15.32 0.62
CA VAL A 22 -3.37 14.83 -0.39
C VAL A 22 -4.79 15.01 0.10
N HIS A 23 -5.56 15.78 -0.65
CA HIS A 23 -6.98 15.97 -0.41
C HIS A 23 -7.72 14.96 -1.26
N VAL A 24 -8.47 14.08 -0.63
CA VAL A 24 -9.12 12.96 -1.31
C VAL A 24 -10.60 12.91 -1.01
N MET A 25 -11.33 12.31 -1.94
CA MET A 25 -12.77 12.09 -1.86
C MET A 25 -13.04 10.59 -1.93
N GLN A 26 -13.90 10.10 -1.05
CA GLN A 26 -14.34 8.71 -1.06
C GLN A 26 -15.19 8.44 -2.30
N VAL A 27 -14.94 7.31 -2.94
CA VAL A 27 -15.70 6.85 -4.10
C VAL A 27 -16.91 6.07 -3.62
N GLY A 28 -18.10 6.66 -3.73
CA GLY A 28 -19.34 6.02 -3.28
C GLY A 28 -19.93 4.98 -4.23
N SER A 29 -19.37 4.81 -5.44
CA SER A 29 -19.87 3.86 -6.45
C SER A 29 -19.28 2.45 -6.30
N THR A 30 -18.40 2.24 -5.33
CA THR A 30 -17.66 0.99 -5.13
C THR A 30 -17.93 0.42 -3.73
N PRO A 31 -17.96 -0.91 -3.56
CA PRO A 31 -18.10 -1.51 -2.23
C PRO A 31 -16.79 -1.49 -1.42
N TYR A 32 -15.67 -1.10 -2.03
CA TYR A 32 -14.36 -1.01 -1.39
C TYR A 32 -14.11 0.40 -0.83
N ASP A 33 -13.28 0.52 0.20
CA ASP A 33 -12.94 1.83 0.76
C ASP A 33 -11.85 2.54 -0.07
N ILE A 34 -12.25 3.06 -1.24
CA ILE A 34 -11.35 3.71 -2.20
C ILE A 34 -11.53 5.23 -2.17
N TRP A 35 -10.41 5.94 -2.12
CA TRP A 35 -10.33 7.40 -2.08
C TRP A 35 -9.51 7.92 -3.25
N ILE A 36 -9.96 9.01 -3.88
CA ILE A 36 -9.28 9.59 -5.05
C ILE A 36 -9.01 11.08 -4.87
N GLU A 37 -7.84 11.54 -5.32
CA GLU A 37 -7.43 12.95 -5.21
C GLU A 37 -8.18 13.89 -6.17
N GLY A 38 -8.64 13.37 -7.32
CA GLY A 38 -9.22 14.22 -8.36
C GLY A 38 -10.32 13.53 -9.17
N LYS A 39 -10.97 14.30 -10.04
CA LYS A 39 -12.11 13.84 -10.86
C LYS A 39 -11.73 13.46 -12.30
N MET A 40 -10.45 13.55 -12.64
CA MET A 40 -9.92 13.22 -13.98
C MET A 40 -10.16 11.74 -14.33
N LYS A 41 -10.25 11.45 -15.64
CA LYS A 41 -10.49 10.09 -16.16
C LYS A 41 -9.54 9.04 -15.56
N LYS A 42 -8.24 9.36 -15.48
CA LYS A 42 -7.22 8.47 -14.88
C LYS A 42 -7.56 7.95 -13.49
N TYR A 43 -8.20 8.75 -12.62
CA TYR A 43 -8.57 8.29 -11.28
C TYR A 43 -9.74 7.29 -11.33
N ARG A 44 -10.68 7.49 -12.26
CA ARG A 44 -11.79 6.55 -12.48
C ARG A 44 -11.29 5.24 -13.10
N ASP A 45 -10.33 5.33 -14.01
CA ASP A 45 -9.68 4.17 -14.61
C ASP A 45 -8.93 3.36 -13.53
N CYS A 46 -8.20 4.02 -12.62
CA CYS A 46 -7.61 3.37 -11.43
C CYS A 46 -8.64 2.63 -10.58
N VAL A 47 -9.77 3.28 -10.25
CA VAL A 47 -10.84 2.64 -9.46
C VAL A 47 -11.35 1.39 -10.17
N THR A 48 -11.59 1.45 -11.48
CA THR A 48 -12.08 0.32 -12.27
C THR A 48 -11.07 -0.84 -12.28
N LEU A 49 -9.77 -0.54 -12.36
CA LEU A 49 -8.72 -1.57 -12.28
C LEU A 49 -8.63 -2.19 -10.89
N LEU A 50 -8.66 -1.36 -9.85
CA LEU A 50 -8.65 -1.81 -8.46
C LEU A 50 -9.87 -2.69 -8.16
N GLU A 51 -11.07 -2.32 -8.61
CA GLU A 51 -12.26 -3.15 -8.42
C GLU A 51 -12.13 -4.55 -9.04
N LYS A 52 -11.50 -4.65 -10.21
CA LYS A 52 -11.23 -5.93 -10.86
C LYS A 52 -10.21 -6.76 -10.08
N ALA A 53 -9.15 -6.12 -9.57
CA ALA A 53 -8.12 -6.81 -8.81
C ALA A 53 -8.60 -7.23 -7.42
N LEU A 54 -9.47 -6.44 -6.79
CA LEU A 54 -9.92 -6.65 -5.41
C LEU A 54 -11.04 -7.68 -5.28
N VAL A 55 -11.56 -8.21 -6.40
CA VAL A 55 -12.69 -9.16 -6.39
C VAL A 55 -12.43 -10.43 -5.59
N ASP A 56 -11.17 -10.87 -5.53
CA ASP A 56 -10.75 -12.08 -4.83
C ASP A 56 -10.36 -11.86 -3.36
N PHE A 57 -10.46 -10.62 -2.86
CA PHE A 57 -10.03 -10.25 -1.52
C PHE A 57 -11.21 -10.10 -0.57
N ASP A 58 -11.01 -10.49 0.69
CA ASP A 58 -11.98 -10.17 1.75
C ASP A 58 -11.92 -8.66 2.06
N ARG A 59 -13.10 -8.04 2.06
CA ARG A 59 -13.26 -6.62 2.33
C ARG A 59 -12.87 -6.26 3.76
N SER A 60 -12.98 -7.19 4.71
CA SER A 60 -12.56 -6.93 6.11
C SER A 60 -11.05 -6.77 6.24
N ASP A 61 -10.29 -7.40 5.34
CA ASP A 61 -8.84 -7.48 5.42
C ASP A 61 -8.17 -6.34 4.65
N LEU A 62 -8.91 -5.70 3.75
CA LEU A 62 -8.43 -4.60 2.92
C LEU A 62 -8.41 -3.27 3.71
N PRO A 63 -7.23 -2.67 3.89
CA PRO A 63 -7.15 -1.29 4.36
C PRO A 63 -7.70 -0.32 3.29
N PRO A 64 -8.00 0.94 3.66
CA PRO A 64 -8.39 1.96 2.70
C PRO A 64 -7.33 2.17 1.61
N ILE A 65 -7.76 2.29 0.36
CA ILE A 65 -6.88 2.49 -0.80
C ILE A 65 -7.01 3.92 -1.29
N ILE A 66 -5.89 4.64 -1.36
CA ILE A 66 -5.84 6.05 -1.72
C ILE A 66 -5.10 6.22 -3.02
N VAL A 67 -5.79 6.65 -4.07
CA VAL A 67 -5.20 6.92 -5.39
C VAL A 67 -4.64 8.33 -5.44
N VAL A 68 -3.32 8.44 -5.58
CA VAL A 68 -2.56 9.71 -5.50
C VAL A 68 -1.89 10.04 -6.83
N ALA A 69 -1.71 11.34 -7.12
CA ALA A 69 -0.95 11.80 -8.27
C ALA A 69 0.52 11.33 -8.26
N ASN A 70 1.02 10.86 -9.42
CA ASN A 70 2.44 10.47 -9.57
C ASN A 70 3.41 11.53 -9.07
N LYS A 71 3.17 12.81 -9.37
CA LYS A 71 4.02 13.94 -8.94
C LYS A 71 4.15 14.12 -7.43
N LYS A 72 3.29 13.48 -6.64
CA LYS A 72 3.32 13.54 -5.17
C LYS A 72 4.11 12.38 -4.59
N ILE A 73 4.07 11.25 -5.29
CA ILE A 73 4.85 10.06 -4.99
C ILE A 73 6.26 10.14 -5.65
N GLU A 74 6.40 10.95 -6.70
CA GLU A 74 7.52 11.29 -7.60
C GLU A 74 8.33 10.13 -8.20
N THR A 75 8.72 9.14 -7.39
CA THR A 75 9.55 7.99 -7.78
C THR A 75 9.10 6.70 -7.08
N GLY A 76 7.86 6.65 -6.62
CA GLY A 76 7.34 5.47 -5.94
C GLY A 76 6.89 4.38 -6.90
N GLY A 77 6.93 3.15 -6.38
CA GLY A 77 6.37 1.96 -7.03
C GLY A 77 4.88 2.09 -7.32
N ILE A 78 4.31 1.02 -7.84
CA ILE A 78 2.90 0.95 -8.25
C ILE A 78 1.97 1.26 -7.07
N SER A 79 2.31 0.71 -5.91
CA SER A 79 1.63 0.89 -4.64
C SER A 79 2.63 0.96 -3.48
N SER A 80 2.16 1.41 -2.32
CA SER A 80 2.89 1.31 -1.06
C SER A 80 1.94 1.32 0.13
N TYR A 81 2.10 0.37 1.04
CA TYR A 81 1.42 0.36 2.34
C TYR A 81 2.09 1.28 3.37
N ASN A 82 1.29 2.13 4.02
CA ASN A 82 1.72 2.96 5.15
C ASN A 82 1.12 2.43 6.45
N HIS A 83 1.98 1.92 7.33
CA HIS A 83 1.60 1.31 8.61
C HIS A 83 1.16 2.30 9.70
N VAL A 84 1.47 3.59 9.55
CA VAL A 84 1.11 4.67 10.48
C VAL A 84 -0.37 5.02 10.31
N ASP A 85 -0.78 5.28 9.07
CA ASP A 85 -2.16 5.62 8.73
C ASP A 85 -3.03 4.38 8.42
N ASP A 86 -2.40 3.21 8.29
CA ASP A 86 -3.01 1.94 7.89
C ASP A 86 -3.73 2.03 6.54
N VAL A 87 -3.05 2.56 5.53
CA VAL A 87 -3.60 2.80 4.18
C VAL A 87 -2.65 2.32 3.09
N ILE A 88 -3.21 1.91 1.95
CA ILE A 88 -2.45 1.62 0.74
C ILE A 88 -2.53 2.82 -0.19
N TYR A 89 -1.39 3.42 -0.52
CA TYR A 89 -1.31 4.42 -1.57
C TYR A 89 -1.12 3.75 -2.92
N PHE A 90 -1.95 4.12 -3.90
CA PHE A 90 -1.85 3.66 -5.28
C PHE A 90 -1.49 4.82 -6.21
N ASN A 91 -0.52 4.62 -7.09
CA ASN A 91 -0.06 5.68 -7.96
C ASN A 91 -0.95 5.79 -9.22
N SER A 92 -1.60 6.94 -9.39
CA SER A 92 -2.47 7.21 -10.56
C SER A 92 -1.77 7.19 -11.92
N PHE A 93 -0.43 7.10 -11.97
CA PHE A 93 0.28 6.84 -13.22
C PHE A 93 -0.12 5.48 -13.82
N TYR A 94 -0.29 4.46 -12.98
CA TYR A 94 -0.62 3.08 -13.38
C TYR A 94 -2.13 2.88 -13.50
N HIS A 95 -2.79 3.76 -14.24
CA HIS A 95 -4.24 3.75 -14.46
C HIS A 95 -4.67 2.89 -15.66
N THR A 96 -3.75 2.18 -16.31
CA THR A 96 -4.04 1.23 -17.40
C THR A 96 -3.32 -0.09 -17.14
N GLN A 97 -3.91 -1.20 -17.60
CA GLN A 97 -3.32 -2.53 -17.47
C GLN A 97 -1.96 -2.60 -18.17
N GLU A 98 -1.85 -2.04 -19.38
CA GLU A 98 -0.61 -1.96 -20.16
C GLU A 98 0.57 -1.36 -19.37
N ARG A 99 0.31 -0.34 -18.54
CA ARG A 99 1.35 0.28 -17.71
C ARG A 99 1.75 -0.58 -16.52
N ILE A 100 0.83 -1.38 -16.00
CA ILE A 100 1.09 -2.32 -14.92
C ILE A 100 1.91 -3.49 -15.50
N ASP A 101 1.46 -4.04 -16.63
CA ASP A 101 2.13 -5.14 -17.35
C ASP A 101 3.56 -4.76 -17.72
N HIS A 102 3.80 -3.54 -18.20
CA HIS A 102 5.15 -3.06 -18.52
C HIS A 102 6.11 -3.15 -17.33
N VAL A 103 5.66 -2.82 -16.11
CA VAL A 103 6.51 -2.90 -14.91
C VAL A 103 6.71 -4.35 -14.45
N ILE A 104 5.71 -5.20 -14.67
CA ILE A 104 5.77 -6.64 -14.37
C ILE A 104 6.77 -7.32 -15.33
N ASP A 105 6.66 -7.05 -16.63
CA ASP A 105 7.48 -7.62 -17.69
C ASP A 105 8.96 -7.18 -17.61
N GLU A 106 9.21 -5.97 -17.11
CA GLU A 106 10.57 -5.50 -16.80
C GLU A 106 11.24 -6.29 -15.65
N GLY A 107 10.51 -7.21 -14.99
CA GLY A 107 11.02 -8.03 -13.88
C GLY A 107 11.25 -7.23 -12.60
N THR A 108 10.75 -6.00 -12.53
CA THR A 108 10.91 -5.10 -11.38
C THR A 108 10.04 -5.55 -10.20
N PHE A 109 9.01 -6.36 -10.44
CA PHE A 109 8.09 -6.87 -9.42
C PHE A 109 7.93 -8.38 -9.54
N ALA A 110 7.91 -9.10 -8.41
CA ALA A 110 7.68 -10.56 -8.39
C ALA A 110 6.20 -10.95 -8.61
N ALA A 111 5.29 -9.97 -8.66
CA ALA A 111 3.87 -10.20 -8.90
C ALA A 111 3.58 -10.30 -10.40
N GLN A 112 2.62 -11.15 -10.77
CA GLN A 112 2.23 -11.40 -12.16
C GLN A 112 1.04 -10.55 -12.62
N ASP A 113 0.36 -9.88 -11.69
CA ASP A 113 -0.80 -9.03 -11.94
C ASP A 113 -1.01 -7.99 -10.82
N LEU A 114 -1.99 -7.10 -11.01
CA LEU A 114 -2.35 -6.08 -10.02
C LEU A 114 -2.81 -6.71 -8.68
N SER A 115 -3.52 -7.83 -8.72
CA SER A 115 -3.93 -8.56 -7.51
C SER A 115 -2.73 -9.01 -6.70
N GLY A 116 -1.69 -9.54 -7.35
CA GLY A 116 -0.43 -9.93 -6.74
C GLY A 116 0.31 -8.74 -6.11
N ILE A 117 0.25 -7.56 -6.75
CA ILE A 117 0.80 -6.32 -6.19
C ILE A 117 0.04 -5.93 -4.92
N ILE A 118 -1.29 -5.92 -4.93
CA ILE A 118 -2.08 -5.63 -3.74
C ILE A 118 -1.81 -6.66 -2.63
N ARG A 119 -1.68 -7.94 -2.98
CA ARG A 119 -1.34 -9.01 -2.03
C ARG A 119 0.05 -8.81 -1.42
N HIS A 120 1.01 -8.29 -2.18
CA HIS A 120 2.33 -7.90 -1.66
C HIS A 120 2.19 -6.80 -0.59
N GLU A 121 1.40 -5.76 -0.86
CA GLU A 121 1.13 -4.69 0.13
C GLU A 121 0.40 -5.21 1.38
N LEU A 122 -0.55 -6.12 1.22
CA LEU A 122 -1.19 -6.79 2.36
C LEU A 122 -0.20 -7.63 3.17
N GLY A 123 0.82 -8.21 2.52
CA GLY A 123 1.94 -8.85 3.22
C GLY A 123 2.64 -7.89 4.18
N HIS A 124 2.91 -6.66 3.74
CA HIS A 124 3.48 -5.61 4.60
C HIS A 124 2.55 -5.24 5.76
N LYS A 125 1.23 -5.15 5.52
CA LYS A 125 0.23 -4.95 6.58
C LYS A 125 0.28 -6.06 7.62
N LEU A 126 0.19 -7.31 7.19
CA LEU A 126 0.21 -8.48 8.09
C LEU A 126 1.51 -8.54 8.91
N HIS A 127 2.63 -8.19 8.29
CA HIS A 127 3.91 -8.08 8.97
C HIS A 127 3.88 -6.99 10.05
N TRP A 128 3.44 -5.77 9.72
CA TRP A 128 3.30 -4.69 10.70
C TRP A 128 2.29 -4.99 11.81
N ASP A 129 1.20 -5.71 11.51
CA ASP A 129 0.26 -6.18 12.52
C ASP A 129 0.90 -7.20 13.47
N ALA A 130 1.75 -8.09 12.96
CA ALA A 130 2.55 -8.99 13.79
C ALA A 130 3.52 -8.22 14.68
N VAL A 131 4.23 -7.22 14.14
CA VAL A 131 5.11 -6.32 14.91
C VAL A 131 4.33 -5.60 16.01
N LYS A 132 3.17 -4.99 15.68
CA LYS A 132 2.29 -4.30 16.65
C LYS A 132 1.84 -5.23 17.77
N ARG A 133 1.45 -6.48 17.43
CA ARG A 133 1.08 -7.52 18.42
C ARG A 133 2.27 -7.92 19.29
N PHE A 134 3.43 -8.14 18.69
CA PHE A 134 4.66 -8.50 19.39
C PHE A 134 5.10 -7.42 20.36
N TYR A 135 5.11 -6.16 19.93
CA TYR A 135 5.40 -5.00 20.78
C TYR A 135 4.42 -4.90 21.95
N ARG A 136 3.12 -5.05 21.70
CA ARG A 136 2.09 -5.04 22.76
C ARG A 136 2.28 -6.16 23.79
N ALA A 137 2.63 -7.37 23.35
CA ALA A 137 2.89 -8.49 24.23
C ALA A 137 4.17 -8.32 25.08
N HIS A 138 5.14 -7.55 24.59
CA HIS A 138 6.44 -7.33 25.23
C HIS A 138 6.69 -5.85 25.55
N LYS A 139 5.64 -5.11 25.91
CA LYS A 139 5.70 -3.65 26.06
C LYS A 139 6.75 -3.16 27.07
N SER A 140 7.09 -3.98 28.07
CA SER A 140 8.13 -3.67 29.06
C SER A 140 9.56 -3.87 28.56
N LYS A 141 9.74 -4.56 27.42
CA LYS A 141 11.06 -4.91 26.86
C LYS A 141 11.55 -3.88 25.83
N TYR A 142 10.63 -3.16 25.20
CA TYR A 142 10.92 -2.28 24.05
C TYR A 142 10.46 -0.86 24.29
N ASN A 143 11.30 0.12 23.94
CA ASN A 143 10.96 1.53 24.09
C ASN A 143 10.04 2.03 22.97
N ASN A 144 10.16 1.42 21.79
CA ASN A 144 9.41 1.79 20.58
C ASN A 144 9.11 0.55 19.71
N ILE A 145 8.30 0.74 18.68
CA ILE A 145 7.85 -0.35 17.82
C ILE A 145 8.95 -0.82 16.85
N GLU A 146 9.89 0.06 16.52
CA GLU A 146 11.02 -0.20 15.64
C GLU A 146 12.02 -1.18 16.27
N GLU A 147 12.30 -1.04 17.57
CA GLU A 147 13.11 -2.00 18.33
C GLU A 147 12.45 -3.38 18.36
N ALA A 148 11.14 -3.43 18.57
CA ALA A 148 10.39 -4.69 18.56
C ALA A 148 10.35 -5.33 17.17
N LYS A 149 10.28 -4.52 16.11
CA LYS A 149 10.41 -4.97 14.72
C LYS A 149 11.78 -5.59 14.47
N HIS A 150 12.85 -4.89 14.85
CA HIS A 150 14.21 -5.37 14.66
C HIS A 150 14.43 -6.75 15.33
N ASP A 151 13.96 -6.92 16.56
CA ASP A 151 14.04 -8.21 17.28
C ASP A 151 13.18 -9.31 16.63
N LEU A 152 12.00 -8.95 16.10
CA LEU A 152 11.14 -9.90 15.40
C LEU A 152 11.75 -10.34 14.05
N ASP A 153 12.46 -9.42 13.37
CA ASP A 153 13.09 -9.65 12.07
C ASP A 153 14.45 -10.35 12.16
N ALA A 154 15.15 -10.22 13.29
CA ALA A 154 16.50 -10.76 13.48
C ALA A 154 16.66 -12.25 13.09
N PRO A 155 15.72 -13.17 13.45
CA PRO A 155 15.81 -14.57 13.04
C PRO A 155 15.67 -14.77 11.52
N VAL A 156 14.86 -13.92 10.85
CA VAL A 156 14.64 -13.99 9.39
C VAL A 156 15.90 -13.54 8.63
N GLY A 157 16.58 -12.50 9.13
CA GLY A 157 17.85 -12.02 8.58
C GLY A 157 18.98 -13.07 8.64
N GLU A 158 19.07 -13.84 9.73
CA GLU A 158 20.04 -14.93 9.87
C GLU A 158 19.75 -16.13 8.95
N LEU A 159 18.47 -16.42 8.65
CA LEU A 159 18.08 -17.50 7.74
C LEU A 159 18.31 -17.11 6.27
N CYS A 160 18.04 -15.87 5.89
CA CYS A 160 18.32 -15.36 4.54
C CYS A 160 19.82 -15.27 4.24
N SER A 161 20.66 -14.90 5.21
CA SER A 161 22.11 -14.84 5.03
C SER A 161 22.75 -16.23 4.86
N LYS A 162 22.27 -17.25 5.58
CA LYS A 162 22.70 -18.65 5.41
C LYS A 162 22.27 -19.26 4.07
N SER A 163 21.12 -18.84 3.53
CA SER A 163 20.61 -19.33 2.25
C SER A 163 21.41 -18.81 1.04
N ILE A 164 22.10 -17.67 1.18
CA ILE A 164 22.96 -17.08 0.14
C ILE A 164 24.37 -17.72 0.15
N GLN A 165 24.86 -18.19 1.30
CA GLN A 165 26.16 -18.85 1.42
C GLN A 165 26.17 -20.33 1.01
N SER A 166 25.02 -20.92 0.68
CA SER A 166 24.90 -22.33 0.28
C SER A 166 24.60 -22.55 -1.22
N ARG A 167 24.91 -21.58 -2.08
CA ARG A 167 24.93 -21.75 -3.54
C ARG A 167 26.35 -21.66 -4.08
#